data_AF-C0W5K3-F1
#
_entry.id   AF-C0W5K3-F1
#
_cell.length_a   1.000
_cell.length_b   1.000
_cell.length_c   1.000
_cell.angle_alpha   90.00
_cell.angle_beta   90.00
_cell.angle_gamma   90.00
#
_symmetry.space_group_name_H-M   'P 1'
#
loop_
_entity.id
_entity.type
_entity.pdbx_description
1 polymer ?
#
loop_
_entity_poly.entity_id
_entity_poly.type
_entity_poly.pdbx_seq_one_letter_code
_entity_poly.pdbx_strand_id
1 'polypeptide(L)'
;GEAPTQLSYAVGGQTVTASVSEPGLSEVVLEARVAGPQAWWPRGYGEQPLYDSVLSVGGEPAWSRKVGFRHMGIDLSPDEVGAPLRLLVNGELILAKGVNWIPDDVFFTRVTAADYRRALTDAVDGGCNLVRIWGGGLYESEDFYDATDELGLLVWQDFAFACAAYAEEDWLRETVLVEARQAVGRLGGRASLALWCGNNENETGYQSWGWKERLGDRAWGLGYYRELLPAIVAELDPTTPYIPASPFCPDPAAEANNDADGDTHVWDVWNDLDYLHYADHAPRFASEFGFGGPMAYSTLRAAVHDEPLSRDGAQLVVHQKADNGFGKLQRGIDNHFPEPVDFRHWHWATQLNQARAFHFGISHFRSLQPLCTGSVIWQLNDCWPVISWAVVDSAGVRKPGWYAMRHAHEDRMLVLQPAGEGKARLAAVNNLREPWHTRVRLGRGLRHGGEVTWETLDLSVEPASSTAVEVALPLEADSFLLAEADGVRRAVWFTSTDREAGLPAPQAQVSVDRVEGGYRVQVTAQVLLRDLALTADEVMPGAVVDDMLVTLLPGETATFTVRGPELADPSVLASWPVLRSANDLAN
;
A
#
# COMPACT_ATOMS: atom_id res chain seq x y z
N GLY A 1 -4.00 57.45 13.42
CA GLY A 1 -2.99 56.87 14.32
C GLY A 1 -3.61 55.63 14.90
N GLU A 2 -3.53 54.53 14.17
CA GLU A 2 -3.93 53.23 14.71
C GLU A 2 -2.76 52.70 15.55
N ALA A 3 -3.08 52.10 16.69
CA ALA A 3 -2.06 51.50 17.53
C ALA A 3 -1.37 50.36 16.76
N PRO A 4 -0.03 50.16 16.92
CA PRO A 4 0.66 49.06 16.27
C PRO A 4 0.01 47.72 16.63
N THR A 5 -0.21 46.87 15.64
CA THR A 5 -0.72 45.51 15.85
C THR A 5 0.44 44.63 16.33
N GLN A 6 0.31 44.04 17.52
CA GLN A 6 1.31 43.12 18.05
C GLN A 6 1.09 41.71 17.48
N LEU A 7 2.18 41.10 17.02
CA LEU A 7 2.22 39.69 16.61
C LEU A 7 3.00 38.91 17.65
N SER A 8 2.55 37.70 17.98
CA SER A 8 3.33 36.76 18.79
C SER A 8 3.23 35.35 18.22
N TYR A 9 4.37 34.67 18.09
CA TYR A 9 4.44 33.28 17.65
C TYR A 9 5.01 32.42 18.78
N ALA A 10 4.31 31.35 19.14
CA ALA A 10 4.72 30.42 20.17
C ALA A 10 4.87 29.00 19.61
N VAL A 11 6.00 28.35 19.90
CA VAL A 11 6.27 26.96 19.51
C VAL A 11 7.34 26.36 20.44
N GLY A 12 7.15 25.11 20.88
CA GLY A 12 8.18 24.38 21.65
C GLY A 12 8.68 25.13 22.90
N GLY A 13 7.77 25.82 23.60
CA GLY A 13 8.09 26.63 24.78
C GLY A 13 8.81 27.96 24.49
N GLN A 14 9.02 28.31 23.22
CA GLN A 14 9.53 29.61 22.81
C GLN A 14 8.39 30.56 22.47
N THR A 15 8.60 31.86 22.68
CA THR A 15 7.68 32.90 22.21
C THR A 15 8.48 34.07 21.66
N VAL A 16 8.14 34.47 20.44
CA VAL A 16 8.75 35.61 19.75
C VAL A 16 7.68 36.59 19.32
N THR A 17 8.01 37.88 19.31
CA THR A 17 7.03 38.94 19.07
C THR A 17 7.54 39.96 18.07
N ALA A 18 6.62 40.53 17.29
CA ALA A 18 6.88 41.67 16.41
C ALA A 18 5.73 42.69 16.52
N SER A 19 5.90 43.86 15.92
CA SER A 19 4.86 44.88 15.83
C SER A 19 4.77 45.40 14.40
N VAL A 20 3.55 45.52 13.89
CA VAL A 20 3.25 46.08 12.57
C VAL A 20 2.58 47.42 12.76
N SER A 21 3.18 48.46 12.20
CA SER A 21 2.72 49.85 12.32
C SER A 21 2.23 50.46 11.02
N GLU A 22 2.52 49.85 9.87
CA GLU A 22 2.10 50.35 8.56
C GLU A 22 0.76 49.76 8.13
N PRO A 23 -0.18 50.59 7.63
CA PRO A 23 -1.44 50.10 7.08
C PRO A 23 -1.21 49.43 5.72
N GLY A 24 -1.94 48.35 5.45
CA GLY A 24 -1.87 47.60 4.19
C GLY A 24 -1.32 46.19 4.35
N LEU A 25 -0.92 45.57 3.24
CA LEU A 25 -0.27 44.26 3.26
C LEU A 25 1.14 44.41 3.83
N SER A 26 1.48 43.64 4.85
CA SER A 26 2.81 43.62 5.47
C SER A 26 3.34 42.19 5.53
N GLU A 27 4.64 42.03 5.30
CA GLU A 27 5.36 40.77 5.48
C GLU A 27 6.26 40.89 6.72
N VAL A 28 6.16 39.92 7.63
CA VAL A 28 6.93 39.90 8.88
C VAL A 28 7.49 38.51 9.10
N VAL A 29 8.80 38.44 9.36
CA VAL A 29 9.48 37.19 9.71
C VAL A 29 9.67 37.12 11.22
N LEU A 30 9.13 36.06 11.83
CA LEU A 30 9.31 35.73 13.24
C LEU A 30 10.20 34.49 13.35
N GLU A 31 11.44 34.62 13.82
CA GLU A 31 12.35 33.49 14.02
C GLU A 31 12.29 32.97 15.46
N ALA A 32 11.73 31.78 15.66
CA ALA A 32 11.77 31.06 16.94
C ALA A 32 12.68 29.82 16.84
N ARG A 33 13.59 29.66 17.80
CA ARG A 33 14.56 28.55 17.83
C ARG A 33 14.30 27.62 19.01
N VAL A 34 13.85 26.40 18.73
CA VAL A 34 13.70 25.34 19.74
C VAL A 34 15.01 24.56 19.83
N ALA A 35 15.67 24.60 20.99
CA ALA A 35 16.93 23.90 21.21
C ALA A 35 16.68 22.42 21.56
N GLY A 36 17.32 21.51 20.82
CA GLY A 36 17.22 20.05 21.05
C GLY A 36 15.78 19.51 21.01
N PRO A 37 14.98 19.81 19.96
CA PRO A 37 13.63 19.26 19.88
C PRO A 37 13.70 17.74 19.76
N GLN A 38 12.73 17.05 20.35
CA GLN A 38 12.48 15.65 20.00
C GLN A 38 12.06 15.60 18.53
N ALA A 39 12.79 14.82 17.72
CA ALA A 39 12.53 14.72 16.29
C ALA A 39 11.31 13.82 16.02
N TRP A 40 10.49 14.22 15.05
CA TRP A 40 9.44 13.39 14.49
C TRP A 40 10.03 12.31 13.59
N TRP A 41 9.53 11.08 13.71
CA TRP A 41 9.91 9.94 12.90
C TRP A 41 8.68 9.26 12.30
N PRO A 42 8.80 8.66 11.11
CA PRO A 42 7.74 7.80 10.59
C PRO A 42 7.62 6.52 11.41
N ARG A 43 6.46 5.87 11.30
CA ARG A 43 6.15 4.60 11.95
C ARG A 43 7.25 3.57 11.67
N GLY A 44 7.70 2.90 12.73
CA GLY A 44 8.78 1.90 12.69
C GLY A 44 10.19 2.49 12.83
N TYR A 45 10.34 3.81 12.86
CA TYR A 45 11.63 4.49 13.00
C TYR A 45 11.76 5.34 14.28
N GLY A 46 10.65 5.56 15.00
CA GLY A 46 10.64 6.29 16.26
C GLY A 46 9.23 6.79 16.60
N GLU A 47 9.15 7.69 17.57
CA GLU A 47 7.92 8.35 17.99
C GLU A 47 7.59 9.56 17.12
N GLN A 48 6.36 10.08 17.24
CA GLN A 48 5.82 11.22 16.49
C GLN A 48 5.60 12.46 17.39
N PRO A 49 6.63 13.04 18.05
CA PRO A 49 6.45 14.26 18.84
C PRO A 49 5.94 15.42 17.97
N LEU A 50 4.80 15.97 18.38
CA LEU A 50 4.14 17.11 17.75
C LEU A 50 4.02 18.25 18.76
N TYR A 51 4.41 19.45 18.36
CA TYR A 51 4.42 20.65 19.20
C TYR A 51 3.31 21.59 18.75
N ASP A 52 2.60 22.18 19.71
CA ASP A 52 1.66 23.25 19.39
C ASP A 52 2.44 24.47 18.84
N SER A 53 1.99 24.95 17.69
CA SER A 53 2.49 26.14 17.02
C SER A 53 1.33 27.11 16.85
N VAL A 54 1.44 28.30 17.47
CA VAL A 54 0.35 29.28 17.55
C VAL A 54 0.86 30.65 17.16
N LEU A 55 0.23 31.26 16.16
CA LEU A 55 0.39 32.67 15.80
C LEU A 55 -0.80 33.46 16.38
N SER A 56 -0.51 34.49 17.15
CA SER A 56 -1.51 35.40 17.71
C SER A 56 -1.33 36.82 17.18
N VAL A 57 -2.45 37.51 16.96
CA VAL A 57 -2.54 38.88 16.45
C VAL A 57 -3.33 39.70 17.46
N GLY A 58 -2.75 40.76 18.01
CA GLY A 58 -3.39 41.58 19.04
C GLY A 58 -3.67 40.82 20.35
N GLY A 59 -2.96 39.72 20.60
CA GLY A 59 -3.14 38.85 21.77
C GLY A 59 -4.11 37.68 21.57
N GLU A 60 -4.81 37.60 20.43
CA GLU A 60 -5.75 36.52 20.12
C GLU A 60 -5.16 35.53 19.10
N PRO A 61 -5.35 34.21 19.25
CA PRO A 61 -4.90 33.22 18.27
C PRO A 61 -5.54 33.48 16.90
N ALA A 62 -4.70 33.72 15.89
CA ALA A 62 -5.11 33.91 14.51
C ALA A 62 -4.88 32.66 13.65
N TRP A 63 -3.91 31.83 14.03
CA TRP A 63 -3.61 30.57 13.36
C TRP A 63 -2.94 29.61 14.36
N SER A 64 -3.24 28.31 14.24
CA SER A 64 -2.58 27.27 15.01
C SER A 64 -2.50 25.96 14.25
N ARG A 65 -1.40 25.23 14.42
CA ARG A 65 -1.21 23.89 13.88
C ARG A 65 -0.23 23.12 14.76
N LYS A 66 -0.27 21.79 14.72
CA LYS A 66 0.79 20.96 15.30
C LYS A 66 1.96 20.83 14.33
N VAL A 67 3.19 20.92 14.83
CA VAL A 67 4.41 20.79 14.01
C VAL A 67 5.33 19.70 14.57
N GLY A 68 5.89 18.90 13.68
CA GLY A 68 6.94 17.92 14.01
C GLY A 68 8.29 18.38 13.46
N PHE A 69 9.33 18.33 14.28
CA PHE A 69 10.68 18.70 13.84
C PHE A 69 11.36 17.50 13.16
N ARG A 70 11.67 17.62 11.88
CA ARG A 70 12.31 16.57 11.08
C ARG A 70 13.03 17.15 9.88
N HIS A 71 14.04 16.44 9.39
CA HIS A 71 14.63 16.68 8.08
C HIS A 71 14.09 15.66 7.07
N MET A 72 13.50 16.16 5.98
CA MET A 72 13.11 15.34 4.83
C MET A 72 14.16 15.48 3.72
N GLY A 73 14.38 14.41 2.97
CA GLY A 73 15.28 14.43 1.82
C GLY A 73 15.10 13.23 0.92
N ILE A 74 15.68 13.32 -0.28
CA ILE A 74 15.85 12.20 -1.19
C ILE A 74 17.33 12.09 -1.58
N ASP A 75 17.82 10.87 -1.74
CA ASP A 75 19.10 10.58 -2.37
C ASP A 75 18.86 9.95 -3.74
N LEU A 76 19.36 10.61 -4.78
CA LEU A 76 19.34 10.19 -6.19
C LEU A 76 20.75 9.92 -6.73
N SER A 77 21.74 9.73 -5.84
CA SER A 77 23.14 9.52 -6.24
C SER A 77 23.27 8.22 -7.04
N PRO A 78 23.80 8.26 -8.27
CA PRO A 78 23.95 7.05 -9.09
C PRO A 78 24.86 6.00 -8.45
N ASP A 79 24.52 4.74 -8.66
CA ASP A 79 25.33 3.56 -8.35
C ASP A 79 25.56 2.68 -9.60
N GLU A 80 26.03 1.44 -9.42
CA GLU A 80 26.37 0.54 -10.53
C GLU A 80 25.16 0.13 -11.39
N VAL A 81 23.93 0.30 -10.88
CA VAL A 81 22.69 -0.05 -11.60
C VAL A 81 22.06 1.17 -12.25
N GLY A 82 22.05 2.31 -11.57
CA GLY A 82 21.40 3.56 -12.02
C GLY A 82 21.25 4.55 -10.88
N ALA A 83 20.28 5.45 -10.94
CA ALA A 83 20.00 6.49 -9.96
C ALA A 83 18.76 6.15 -9.11
N PRO A 84 18.91 5.56 -7.90
CA PRO A 84 17.77 5.12 -7.10
C PRO A 84 16.99 6.29 -6.50
N LEU A 85 15.67 6.14 -6.32
CA LEU A 85 14.92 6.98 -5.40
C LEU A 85 15.04 6.44 -3.96
N ARG A 86 15.81 7.11 -3.11
CA ARG A 86 15.93 6.78 -1.67
C ARG A 86 15.32 7.88 -0.81
N LEU A 87 14.28 7.57 -0.05
CA LEU A 87 13.68 8.52 0.91
C LEU A 87 14.50 8.57 2.20
N LEU A 88 14.82 9.77 2.67
CA LEU A 88 15.60 10.01 3.89
C LEU A 88 14.79 10.82 4.90
N VAL A 89 14.73 10.34 6.15
CA VAL A 89 14.19 11.11 7.27
C VAL A 89 15.24 11.21 8.37
N ASN A 90 15.55 12.44 8.79
CA ASN A 90 16.59 12.75 9.78
C ASN A 90 17.97 12.15 9.42
N GLY A 91 18.24 12.01 8.11
CA GLY A 91 19.48 11.43 7.57
C GLY A 91 19.50 9.90 7.48
N GLU A 92 18.42 9.21 7.86
CA GLU A 92 18.32 7.76 7.76
C GLU A 92 17.45 7.32 6.57
N LEU A 93 17.86 6.24 5.89
CA LEU A 93 17.10 5.61 4.82
C LEU A 93 15.79 5.01 5.34
N ILE A 94 14.69 5.40 4.74
CA ILE A 94 13.37 4.81 4.98
C ILE A 94 13.08 3.75 3.93
N LEU A 95 12.83 2.53 4.40
CA LEU A 95 12.33 1.44 3.57
C LEU A 95 10.81 1.58 3.50
N ALA A 96 10.33 2.11 2.38
CA ALA A 96 8.94 2.49 2.21
C ALA A 96 8.05 1.26 2.00
N LYS A 97 7.09 1.09 2.90
CA LYS A 97 5.99 0.12 2.83
C LYS A 97 4.73 0.94 2.66
N GLY A 98 4.16 0.97 1.44
CA GLY A 98 3.18 2.00 1.13
C GLY A 98 1.96 1.52 0.38
N VAL A 99 1.03 2.46 0.26
CA VAL A 99 -0.22 2.35 -0.48
C VAL A 99 -0.50 3.66 -1.22
N ASN A 100 -1.10 3.57 -2.40
CA ASN A 100 -1.69 4.71 -3.09
C ASN A 100 -3.08 4.99 -2.52
N TRP A 101 -3.35 6.27 -2.27
CA TRP A 101 -4.59 6.82 -1.75
C TRP A 101 -5.35 7.55 -2.84
N ILE A 102 -6.64 7.24 -2.95
CA ILE A 102 -7.61 7.96 -3.77
C ILE A 102 -8.67 8.59 -2.85
N PRO A 103 -9.51 9.53 -3.35
CA PRO A 103 -10.60 10.08 -2.54
C PRO A 103 -11.45 8.98 -1.88
N ASP A 104 -11.81 9.13 -0.61
CA ASP A 104 -12.50 8.07 0.15
C ASP A 104 -14.02 7.99 -0.15
N ASP A 105 -14.60 9.00 -0.80
CA ASP A 105 -16.00 9.03 -1.25
C ASP A 105 -16.10 9.83 -2.56
N VAL A 106 -17.00 9.41 -3.46
CA VAL A 106 -17.39 10.20 -4.66
C VAL A 106 -17.94 11.58 -4.30
N PHE A 107 -18.47 11.75 -3.09
CA PHE A 107 -18.88 13.01 -2.50
C PHE A 107 -17.94 13.37 -1.34
N PHE A 108 -16.75 13.86 -1.65
CA PHE A 108 -15.69 14.23 -0.70
C PHE A 108 -16.15 15.11 0.49
N THR A 109 -17.22 15.90 0.34
CA THR A 109 -17.84 16.68 1.43
C THR A 109 -18.47 15.84 2.56
N ARG A 110 -18.61 14.52 2.37
CA ARG A 110 -19.13 13.60 3.39
C ARG A 110 -18.04 13.01 4.28
N VAL A 111 -16.79 13.04 3.83
CA VAL A 111 -15.68 12.40 4.53
C VAL A 111 -15.34 13.22 5.78
N THR A 112 -15.39 12.57 6.93
CA THR A 112 -15.11 13.20 8.22
C THR A 112 -13.69 12.90 8.70
N ALA A 113 -13.21 13.65 9.70
CA ALA A 113 -11.96 13.33 10.40
C ALA A 113 -11.90 11.88 10.94
N ALA A 114 -13.04 11.34 11.36
CA ALA A 114 -13.13 9.96 11.84
C ALA A 114 -12.98 8.94 10.70
N ASP A 115 -13.49 9.26 9.51
CA ASP A 115 -13.34 8.42 8.32
C ASP A 115 -11.88 8.36 7.87
N TYR A 116 -11.21 9.52 7.76
CA TYR A 116 -9.78 9.57 7.45
C TYR A 116 -8.96 8.80 8.48
N ARG A 117 -9.20 9.02 9.78
CA ARG A 117 -8.46 8.31 10.82
C ARG A 117 -8.67 6.80 10.73
N ARG A 118 -9.90 6.32 10.47
CA ARG A 118 -10.18 4.90 10.29
C ARG A 118 -9.39 4.34 9.11
N ALA A 119 -9.53 4.94 7.92
CA ALA A 119 -8.88 4.44 6.70
C ALA A 119 -7.35 4.48 6.79
N LEU A 120 -6.77 5.55 7.38
CA LEU A 120 -5.33 5.63 7.63
C LEU A 120 -4.86 4.64 8.70
N THR A 121 -5.72 4.29 9.66
CA THR A 121 -5.42 3.19 10.61
C THR A 121 -5.34 1.85 9.88
N ASP A 122 -6.11 1.63 8.81
CA ASP A 122 -5.98 0.42 8.00
C ASP A 122 -4.62 0.33 7.29
N ALA A 123 -4.04 1.45 6.86
CA ALA A 123 -2.66 1.51 6.37
C ALA A 123 -1.65 1.16 7.49
N VAL A 124 -1.78 1.77 8.67
CA VAL A 124 -0.91 1.51 9.84
C VAL A 124 -0.95 0.05 10.27
N ASP A 125 -2.16 -0.52 10.42
CA ASP A 125 -2.39 -1.91 10.81
C ASP A 125 -1.92 -2.88 9.72
N GLY A 126 -1.95 -2.44 8.45
CA GLY A 126 -1.38 -3.11 7.28
C GLY A 126 0.15 -3.06 7.20
N GLY A 127 0.80 -2.43 8.19
CA GLY A 127 2.26 -2.33 8.27
C GLY A 127 2.87 -1.21 7.43
N CYS A 128 2.07 -0.32 6.85
CA CYS A 128 2.54 0.78 6.03
C CYS A 128 3.19 1.88 6.87
N ASN A 129 4.14 2.59 6.26
CA ASN A 129 4.75 3.82 6.78
C ASN A 129 4.70 4.97 5.77
N LEU A 130 4.08 4.77 4.59
CA LEU A 130 3.91 5.76 3.55
C LEU A 130 2.53 5.64 2.91
N VAL A 131 1.91 6.79 2.61
CA VAL A 131 0.71 6.91 1.80
C VAL A 131 0.99 7.92 0.68
N ARG A 132 0.77 7.51 -0.57
CA ARG A 132 0.86 8.40 -1.73
C ARG A 132 -0.52 8.92 -2.08
N ILE A 133 -0.76 10.23 -1.96
CA ILE A 133 -1.98 10.87 -2.45
C ILE A 133 -1.82 11.05 -3.96
N TRP A 134 -2.55 10.24 -4.72
CA TRP A 134 -2.45 10.16 -6.17
C TRP A 134 -3.04 11.39 -6.88
N GLY A 135 -2.38 11.82 -7.96
CA GLY A 135 -2.62 13.10 -8.63
C GLY A 135 -3.97 13.30 -9.34
N GLY A 136 -4.80 12.28 -9.54
CA GLY A 136 -6.16 12.49 -10.07
C GLY A 136 -7.24 12.53 -9.00
N GLY A 137 -6.83 12.58 -7.72
CA GLY A 137 -7.69 12.86 -6.59
C GLY A 137 -7.79 14.35 -6.29
N LEU A 138 -7.59 14.71 -5.03
CA LEU A 138 -7.63 16.08 -4.52
C LEU A 138 -6.55 16.27 -3.45
N TYR A 139 -6.16 17.51 -3.19
CA TYR A 139 -5.40 17.83 -1.97
C TYR A 139 -6.31 17.65 -0.76
N GLU A 140 -5.97 16.71 0.12
CA GLU A 140 -6.89 16.32 1.18
C GLU A 140 -7.18 17.43 2.20
N SER A 141 -8.16 17.19 3.06
CA SER A 141 -8.47 18.09 4.17
C SER A 141 -7.38 18.09 5.24
N GLU A 142 -7.33 19.11 6.10
CA GLU A 142 -6.38 19.15 7.23
C GLU A 142 -6.51 17.92 8.13
N ASP A 143 -7.72 17.35 8.27
CA ASP A 143 -7.98 16.16 9.08
C ASP A 143 -7.16 14.94 8.61
N PHE A 144 -6.93 14.80 7.30
CA PHE A 144 -6.07 13.75 6.74
C PHE A 144 -4.63 13.96 7.18
N TYR A 145 -4.09 15.16 6.98
CA TYR A 145 -2.68 15.44 7.31
C TYR A 145 -2.44 15.40 8.82
N ASP A 146 -3.37 15.90 9.64
CA ASP A 146 -3.32 15.77 11.10
C ASP A 146 -3.27 14.28 11.51
N ALA A 147 -4.09 13.43 10.89
CA ALA A 147 -4.04 11.99 11.15
C ALA A 147 -2.70 11.37 10.71
N THR A 148 -2.16 11.72 9.54
CA THR A 148 -0.85 11.18 9.10
C THR A 148 0.32 11.66 9.96
N ASP A 149 0.30 12.92 10.41
CA ASP A 149 1.26 13.51 11.34
C ASP A 149 1.27 12.72 12.66
N GLU A 150 0.09 12.38 13.19
CA GLU A 150 -0.05 11.63 14.46
C GLU A 150 0.26 10.13 14.31
N LEU A 151 -0.12 9.52 13.18
CA LEU A 151 0.07 8.08 12.93
C LEU A 151 1.48 7.72 12.44
N GLY A 152 2.30 8.71 12.09
CA GLY A 152 3.65 8.48 11.57
C GLY A 152 3.66 7.98 10.13
N LEU A 153 2.64 8.28 9.34
CA LEU A 153 2.58 7.91 7.93
C LEU A 153 3.20 9.02 7.09
N LEU A 154 4.27 8.72 6.34
CA LEU A 154 4.83 9.65 5.36
C LEU A 154 3.81 9.93 4.26
N VAL A 155 3.69 11.19 3.84
CA VAL A 155 2.82 11.59 2.73
C VAL A 155 3.68 11.93 1.52
N TRP A 156 3.49 11.17 0.45
CA TRP A 156 3.89 11.56 -0.89
C TRP A 156 2.70 12.28 -1.53
N GLN A 157 2.85 13.57 -1.83
CA GLN A 157 1.79 14.41 -2.36
C GLN A 157 2.00 14.68 -3.85
N ASP A 158 1.17 14.10 -4.70
CA ASP A 158 1.09 14.54 -6.09
C ASP A 158 0.36 15.90 -6.17
N PHE A 159 0.74 16.77 -7.11
CA PHE A 159 -0.15 17.83 -7.58
C PHE A 159 -1.31 17.20 -8.37
N ALA A 160 -2.42 17.94 -8.52
CA ALA A 160 -3.68 17.43 -9.09
C ALA A 160 -3.64 17.22 -10.64
N PHE A 161 -2.62 16.50 -11.12
CA PHE A 161 -2.37 16.14 -12.51
C PHE A 161 -2.23 14.63 -12.65
N ALA A 162 -3.02 13.99 -13.51
CA ALA A 162 -2.90 12.55 -13.74
C ALA A 162 -3.41 12.11 -15.13
N CYS A 163 -2.61 11.28 -15.80
CA CYS A 163 -2.96 10.54 -17.01
C CYS A 163 -3.58 11.39 -18.15
N ALA A 164 -3.26 12.69 -18.22
CA ALA A 164 -3.77 13.60 -19.23
C ALA A 164 -2.71 14.62 -19.68
N ALA A 165 -2.85 15.11 -20.92
CA ALA A 165 -2.08 16.25 -21.40
C ALA A 165 -2.78 17.55 -20.98
N TYR A 166 -2.04 18.43 -20.32
CA TYR A 166 -2.57 19.70 -19.82
C TYR A 166 -2.08 20.86 -20.68
N ALA A 167 -3.00 21.77 -21.00
CA ALA A 167 -2.70 23.00 -21.72
C ALA A 167 -1.76 23.89 -20.89
N GLU A 168 -0.96 24.76 -21.51
CA GLU A 168 -0.03 25.65 -20.80
C GLU A 168 -0.27 27.14 -21.10
N GLU A 169 -1.35 27.45 -21.84
CA GLU A 169 -1.78 28.82 -22.10
C GLU A 169 -2.20 29.54 -20.81
N ASP A 170 -2.11 30.87 -20.81
CA ASP A 170 -2.28 31.73 -19.64
C ASP A 170 -3.57 31.43 -18.84
N TRP A 171 -4.68 31.14 -19.51
CA TRP A 171 -5.97 30.85 -18.84
C TRP A 171 -5.90 29.64 -17.88
N LEU A 172 -5.14 28.59 -18.23
CA LEU A 172 -4.95 27.43 -17.36
C LEU A 172 -3.75 27.63 -16.45
N ARG A 173 -2.64 28.17 -16.98
CA ARG A 173 -1.40 28.42 -16.23
C ARG A 173 -1.61 29.33 -15.03
N GLU A 174 -2.40 30.39 -15.16
CA GLU A 174 -2.72 31.29 -14.05
C GLU A 174 -3.53 30.57 -12.95
N THR A 175 -4.46 29.71 -13.33
CA THR A 175 -5.25 28.91 -12.39
C THR A 175 -4.36 27.91 -11.64
N VAL A 176 -3.50 27.19 -12.37
CA VAL A 176 -2.53 26.25 -11.79
C VAL A 176 -1.56 26.96 -10.85
N LEU A 177 -1.06 28.14 -11.21
CA LEU A 177 -0.19 28.94 -10.34
C LEU A 177 -0.88 29.26 -9.01
N VAL A 178 -2.12 29.72 -9.04
CA VAL A 178 -2.88 30.06 -7.83
C VAL A 178 -3.14 28.82 -6.97
N GLU A 179 -3.61 27.73 -7.59
CA GLU A 179 -3.88 26.46 -6.91
C GLU A 179 -2.63 25.88 -6.26
N ALA A 180 -1.53 25.79 -7.00
CA ALA A 180 -0.27 25.25 -6.50
C ALA A 180 0.28 26.06 -5.33
N ARG A 181 0.24 27.40 -5.39
CA ARG A 181 0.66 28.25 -4.28
C ARG A 181 -0.22 28.08 -3.04
N GLN A 182 -1.53 27.91 -3.23
CA GLN A 182 -2.45 27.63 -2.12
C GLN A 182 -2.18 26.26 -1.51
N ALA A 183 -1.98 25.22 -2.32
CA ALA A 183 -1.69 23.87 -1.86
C ALA A 183 -0.35 23.82 -1.08
N VAL A 184 0.73 24.34 -1.66
CA VAL A 184 2.05 24.36 -1.01
C VAL A 184 2.04 25.24 0.24
N GLY A 185 1.42 26.43 0.18
CA GLY A 185 1.31 27.31 1.35
C GLY A 185 0.49 26.70 2.49
N ARG A 186 -0.54 25.92 2.17
CA ARG A 186 -1.40 25.24 3.15
C ARG A 186 -0.70 24.02 3.76
N LEU A 187 -0.12 23.16 2.93
CA LEU A 187 0.42 21.86 3.32
C LEU A 187 1.90 21.89 3.71
N GLY A 188 2.62 22.95 3.31
CA GLY A 188 4.02 23.14 3.66
C GLY A 188 4.25 23.12 5.18
N GLY A 189 5.31 22.44 5.58
CA GLY A 189 5.69 22.28 7.00
C GLY A 189 4.93 21.20 7.77
N ARG A 190 4.05 20.41 7.12
CA ARG A 190 3.44 19.21 7.70
C ARG A 190 4.50 18.19 8.11
N ALA A 191 4.36 17.55 9.28
CA ALA A 191 5.40 16.66 9.80
C ALA A 191 5.58 15.43 8.89
N SER A 192 4.46 14.88 8.43
CA SER A 192 4.35 13.71 7.57
C SER A 192 4.72 13.95 6.12
N LEU A 193 4.60 15.18 5.61
CA LEU A 193 4.82 15.48 4.20
C LEU A 193 6.29 15.23 3.82
N ALA A 194 6.50 14.19 3.02
CA ALA A 194 7.80 13.62 2.73
C ALA A 194 8.30 14.00 1.33
N LEU A 195 7.39 14.19 0.38
CA LEU A 195 7.72 14.44 -1.02
C LEU A 195 6.57 15.15 -1.73
N TRP A 196 6.90 16.15 -2.55
CA TRP A 196 6.01 16.69 -3.58
C TRP A 196 6.30 16.04 -4.93
N CYS A 197 5.27 15.68 -5.68
CA CYS A 197 5.38 15.07 -6.99
C CYS A 197 4.54 15.84 -8.02
N GLY A 198 5.13 16.21 -9.16
CA GLY A 198 4.47 17.09 -10.13
C GLY A 198 3.22 16.51 -10.78
N ASN A 199 3.16 15.19 -11.02
CA ASN A 199 2.01 14.52 -11.66
C ASN A 199 2.09 12.99 -11.56
N ASN A 200 0.99 12.33 -11.87
CA ASN A 200 0.94 10.90 -12.16
C ASN A 200 1.02 10.62 -13.67
N GLU A 201 2.03 9.86 -14.08
CA GLU A 201 2.20 9.20 -15.39
C GLU A 201 2.18 10.10 -16.64
N ASN A 202 2.21 11.43 -16.53
CA ASN A 202 2.12 12.27 -17.72
C ASN A 202 3.39 12.20 -18.58
N GLU A 203 4.57 12.02 -17.96
CA GLU A 203 5.82 11.77 -18.70
C GLU A 203 5.76 10.43 -19.46
N THR A 204 5.32 9.36 -18.80
CA THR A 204 5.09 8.05 -19.42
C THR A 204 4.03 8.12 -20.51
N GLY A 205 2.93 8.85 -20.28
CA GLY A 205 1.88 9.08 -21.27
C GLY A 205 2.39 9.78 -22.51
N TYR A 206 3.22 10.82 -22.32
CA TYR A 206 3.89 11.52 -23.42
C TYR A 206 4.82 10.60 -24.21
N GLN A 207 5.64 9.81 -23.52
CA GLN A 207 6.69 8.96 -24.12
C GLN A 207 6.14 7.69 -24.78
N SER A 208 5.13 7.04 -24.19
CA SER A 208 4.79 5.64 -24.48
C SER A 208 3.30 5.40 -24.82
N TRP A 209 2.38 6.36 -24.60
CA TRP A 209 0.95 6.18 -24.90
C TRP A 209 0.50 6.83 -26.21
N GLY A 210 1.45 7.16 -27.08
CA GLY A 210 1.20 7.77 -28.40
C GLY A 210 0.72 9.22 -28.35
N TRP A 211 0.93 9.91 -27.22
CA TRP A 211 0.55 11.31 -27.05
C TRP A 211 1.40 12.22 -27.92
N LYS A 212 2.72 11.97 -28.01
CA LYS A 212 3.65 12.79 -28.82
C LYS A 212 3.18 12.96 -30.26
N GLU A 213 2.74 11.88 -30.90
CA GLU A 213 2.22 11.89 -32.27
C GLU A 213 0.89 12.64 -32.38
N ARG A 214 0.01 12.48 -31.38
CA ARG A 214 -1.31 13.13 -31.35
C ARG A 214 -1.22 14.62 -31.07
N LEU A 215 -0.30 15.02 -30.22
CA LEU A 215 -0.15 16.40 -29.75
C LEU A 215 0.64 17.25 -30.74
N GLY A 216 1.67 16.68 -31.39
CA GLY A 216 2.62 17.45 -32.18
C GLY A 216 3.38 18.45 -31.30
N ASP A 217 3.39 19.71 -31.70
CA ASP A 217 4.09 20.79 -30.98
C ASP A 217 3.27 21.40 -29.82
N ARG A 218 2.08 20.85 -29.52
CA ARG A 218 1.24 21.34 -28.42
C ARG A 218 1.85 20.98 -27.06
N ALA A 219 1.69 21.88 -26.10
CA ALA A 219 2.06 21.64 -24.71
C ALA A 219 1.22 20.52 -24.07
N TRP A 220 1.77 19.91 -23.02
CA TRP A 220 1.12 18.81 -22.29
C TRP A 220 1.31 18.89 -20.77
N GLY A 221 1.89 19.97 -20.26
CA GLY A 221 2.09 20.22 -18.83
C GLY A 221 3.55 20.11 -18.38
N LEU A 222 4.50 19.79 -19.26
CA LEU A 222 5.93 19.70 -18.93
C LEU A 222 6.45 20.96 -18.23
N GLY A 223 6.02 22.15 -18.67
CA GLY A 223 6.38 23.42 -18.05
C GLY A 223 5.82 23.57 -16.63
N TYR A 224 4.71 22.91 -16.30
CA TYR A 224 4.24 22.83 -14.92
C TYR A 224 5.17 21.97 -14.08
N TYR A 225 5.46 20.76 -14.53
CA TYR A 225 6.15 19.73 -13.75
C TYR A 225 7.65 20.00 -13.57
N ARG A 226 8.30 20.67 -14.52
CA ARG A 226 9.75 20.90 -14.46
C ARG A 226 10.17 22.34 -14.21
N GLU A 227 9.24 23.29 -14.25
CA GLU A 227 9.55 24.71 -14.04
C GLU A 227 8.65 25.35 -12.97
N LEU A 228 7.33 25.39 -13.20
CA LEU A 228 6.40 26.16 -12.35
C LEU A 228 6.28 25.59 -10.93
N LEU A 229 5.93 24.31 -10.81
CA LEU A 229 5.71 23.64 -9.54
C LEU A 229 6.99 23.55 -8.69
N PRO A 230 8.17 23.12 -9.20
CA PRO A 230 9.38 23.11 -8.39
C PRO A 230 9.80 24.50 -7.94
N ALA A 231 9.57 25.55 -8.74
CA ALA A 231 9.84 26.93 -8.31
C ALA A 231 8.95 27.36 -7.14
N ILE A 232 7.66 27.01 -7.16
CA ILE A 232 6.72 27.28 -6.07
C ILE A 232 7.12 26.52 -4.80
N VAL A 233 7.47 25.23 -4.92
CA VAL A 233 7.92 24.42 -3.77
C VAL A 233 9.22 24.98 -3.19
N ALA A 234 10.20 25.35 -4.02
CA ALA A 234 11.44 25.97 -3.56
C ALA A 234 11.24 27.31 -2.85
N GLU A 235 10.20 28.07 -3.21
CA GLU A 235 9.84 29.32 -2.56
C GLU A 235 9.10 29.11 -1.23
N LEU A 236 8.08 28.25 -1.21
CA LEU A 236 7.10 28.16 -0.12
C LEU A 236 7.34 27.00 0.86
N ASP A 237 7.95 25.91 0.42
CA ASP A 237 8.31 24.76 1.26
C ASP A 237 9.69 24.19 0.88
N PRO A 238 10.78 24.97 1.08
CA PRO A 238 12.13 24.54 0.70
C PRO A 238 12.67 23.37 1.54
N THR A 239 11.90 22.87 2.50
CA THR A 239 12.31 21.78 3.40
C THR A 239 11.80 20.40 2.98
N THR A 240 10.94 20.34 1.97
CA THR A 240 10.36 19.12 1.42
C THR A 240 10.89 18.90 0.00
N PRO A 241 11.40 17.70 -0.33
CA PRO A 241 11.90 17.41 -1.68
C PRO A 241 10.79 17.42 -2.73
N TYR A 242 11.19 17.52 -3.99
CA TYR A 242 10.31 17.53 -5.17
C TYR A 242 10.82 16.58 -6.25
N ILE A 243 9.90 15.85 -6.90
CA ILE A 243 10.14 15.10 -8.15
C ILE A 243 9.14 15.53 -9.23
N PRO A 244 9.50 15.50 -10.52
CA PRO A 244 8.66 16.05 -11.58
C PRO A 244 7.46 15.18 -11.94
N ALA A 245 7.55 13.86 -11.80
CA ALA A 245 6.51 12.91 -12.17
C ALA A 245 6.66 11.61 -11.35
N SER A 246 5.64 10.76 -11.39
CA SER A 246 5.68 9.38 -10.92
C SER A 246 5.02 8.50 -11.99
N PRO A 247 5.75 7.60 -12.64
CA PRO A 247 7.18 7.33 -12.48
C PRO A 247 8.06 8.44 -13.09
N PHE A 248 9.31 8.59 -12.62
CA PHE A 248 10.30 9.46 -13.26
C PHE A 248 11.71 8.85 -13.31
N CYS A 249 12.49 9.31 -14.29
CA CYS A 249 13.94 9.18 -14.30
C CYS A 249 14.59 10.55 -13.99
N PRO A 250 15.66 10.60 -13.16
CA PRO A 250 16.42 11.83 -12.94
C PRO A 250 17.04 12.41 -14.23
N ASP A 251 17.37 11.56 -15.21
CA ASP A 251 17.74 12.01 -16.55
C ASP A 251 16.47 12.29 -17.38
N PRO A 252 16.15 13.56 -17.68
CA PRO A 252 14.95 13.91 -18.46
C PRO A 252 14.96 13.41 -19.91
N ALA A 253 16.10 12.96 -20.42
CA ALA A 253 16.22 12.40 -21.77
C ALA A 253 15.95 10.89 -21.82
N ALA A 254 15.94 10.21 -20.67
CA ALA A 254 15.70 8.79 -20.56
C ALA A 254 14.20 8.45 -20.46
N GLU A 255 13.90 7.16 -20.56
CA GLU A 255 12.55 6.64 -20.34
C GLU A 255 12.14 6.84 -18.88
N ALA A 256 10.98 7.46 -18.67
CA ALA A 256 10.52 7.84 -17.34
C ALA A 256 10.16 6.63 -16.46
N ASN A 257 9.64 5.55 -17.06
CA ASN A 257 9.26 4.33 -16.33
C ASN A 257 10.27 3.22 -16.63
N ASN A 258 11.30 3.09 -15.81
CA ASN A 258 12.29 2.03 -15.92
C ASN A 258 12.71 1.53 -14.52
N ASP A 259 13.30 0.34 -14.45
CA ASP A 259 13.66 -0.28 -13.17
C ASP A 259 14.98 0.24 -12.56
N ALA A 260 15.83 0.89 -13.36
CA ALA A 260 17.19 1.26 -12.97
C ALA A 260 17.28 2.63 -12.27
N ASP A 261 16.34 3.53 -12.58
CA ASP A 261 16.36 4.93 -12.18
C ASP A 261 15.02 5.39 -11.58
N GLY A 262 15.08 6.18 -10.51
CA GLY A 262 13.91 6.81 -9.88
C GLY A 262 12.91 5.81 -9.31
N ASP A 263 11.64 5.96 -9.68
CA ASP A 263 10.52 5.10 -9.33
C ASP A 263 9.84 4.48 -10.55
N THR A 264 9.14 3.37 -10.34
CA THR A 264 8.58 2.53 -11.41
C THR A 264 7.11 2.20 -11.13
N HIS A 265 6.29 2.25 -12.18
CA HIS A 265 4.93 1.72 -12.20
C HIS A 265 4.91 0.37 -12.94
N VAL A 266 4.71 -0.73 -12.22
CA VAL A 266 4.73 -2.10 -12.76
C VAL A 266 3.31 -2.54 -13.10
N TRP A 267 2.87 -2.14 -14.30
CA TRP A 267 1.49 -2.31 -14.78
C TRP A 267 1.31 -3.30 -15.93
N ASP A 268 2.38 -3.86 -16.49
CA ASP A 268 2.29 -5.00 -17.40
C ASP A 268 1.72 -6.22 -16.68
N VAL A 269 2.13 -6.45 -15.43
CA VAL A 269 1.39 -7.29 -14.48
C VAL A 269 0.00 -6.71 -14.26
N TRP A 270 -1.02 -7.58 -14.18
CA TRP A 270 -2.46 -7.26 -14.22
C TRP A 270 -3.01 -6.88 -15.60
N ASN A 271 -2.39 -5.96 -16.34
CA ASN A 271 -2.94 -5.60 -17.65
C ASN A 271 -2.78 -6.73 -18.66
N ASP A 272 -1.59 -7.32 -18.71
CA ASP A 272 -1.17 -8.28 -19.72
C ASP A 272 -0.62 -9.58 -19.12
N LEU A 273 0.05 -9.50 -17.96
CA LEU A 273 0.80 -10.59 -17.35
C LEU A 273 0.23 -11.05 -16.00
N ASP A 274 0.53 -12.31 -15.67
CA ASP A 274 0.24 -12.93 -14.37
C ASP A 274 1.10 -12.33 -13.24
N TYR A 275 0.65 -12.45 -11.98
CA TYR A 275 1.36 -11.88 -10.83
C TYR A 275 2.75 -12.47 -10.60
N LEU A 276 3.04 -13.68 -11.10
CA LEU A 276 4.39 -14.26 -10.99
C LEU A 276 5.45 -13.46 -11.77
N HIS A 277 5.02 -12.66 -12.76
CA HIS A 277 5.91 -11.79 -13.52
C HIS A 277 6.43 -10.59 -12.73
N TYR A 278 5.93 -10.32 -11.51
CA TYR A 278 6.61 -9.37 -10.63
C TYR A 278 8.08 -9.75 -10.38
N ALA A 279 8.44 -11.04 -10.51
CA ALA A 279 9.82 -11.50 -10.37
C ALA A 279 10.74 -11.13 -11.55
N ASP A 280 10.16 -10.64 -12.66
CA ASP A 280 10.89 -10.16 -13.83
C ASP A 280 11.31 -8.69 -13.69
N HIS A 281 10.85 -8.00 -12.63
CA HIS A 281 11.14 -6.59 -12.36
C HIS A 281 12.04 -6.42 -11.13
N ALA A 282 12.98 -5.48 -11.22
CA ALA A 282 13.88 -5.12 -10.13
C ALA A 282 13.97 -3.60 -9.93
N PRO A 283 12.84 -2.91 -9.67
CA PRO A 283 12.79 -1.45 -9.61
C PRO A 283 13.54 -0.90 -8.40
N ARG A 284 14.08 0.31 -8.52
CA ARG A 284 14.70 1.01 -7.37
C ARG A 284 13.68 1.43 -6.32
N PHE A 285 12.47 1.74 -6.77
CA PHE A 285 11.31 2.06 -5.95
C PHE A 285 10.03 1.75 -6.74
N ALA A 286 9.22 0.77 -6.33
CA ALA A 286 7.94 0.50 -6.99
C ALA A 286 6.86 1.40 -6.38
N SER A 287 6.49 2.47 -7.07
CA SER A 287 5.50 3.49 -6.62
C SER A 287 4.06 3.15 -7.01
N GLU A 288 3.87 2.31 -8.03
CA GLU A 288 2.61 1.64 -8.32
C GLU A 288 2.81 0.22 -8.81
N PHE A 289 1.99 -0.69 -8.29
CA PHE A 289 1.73 -2.00 -8.84
C PHE A 289 0.47 -2.55 -8.16
N GLY A 290 -0.35 -3.31 -8.87
CA GLY A 290 -1.56 -3.87 -8.25
C GLY A 290 -2.21 -4.97 -9.04
N PHE A 291 -3.13 -5.67 -8.36
CA PHE A 291 -3.97 -6.70 -8.96
C PHE A 291 -5.42 -6.47 -8.54
N GLY A 292 -6.36 -6.51 -9.49
CA GLY A 292 -7.77 -6.24 -9.22
C GLY A 292 -8.47 -7.41 -8.53
N GLY A 293 -9.48 -7.11 -7.73
CA GLY A 293 -10.36 -8.07 -7.08
C GLY A 293 -11.71 -7.45 -6.69
N PRO A 294 -12.78 -8.23 -6.61
CA PRO A 294 -14.09 -7.69 -6.25
C PRO A 294 -14.11 -7.16 -4.81
N MET A 295 -14.99 -6.18 -4.54
CA MET A 295 -15.36 -5.76 -3.19
C MET A 295 -15.76 -6.95 -2.31
N ALA A 296 -15.80 -6.76 -0.98
CA ALA A 296 -16.26 -7.79 -0.06
C ALA A 296 -17.69 -8.24 -0.43
N TYR A 297 -18.02 -9.50 -0.14
CA TYR A 297 -19.30 -10.05 -0.59
C TYR A 297 -20.48 -9.34 0.10
N SER A 298 -20.31 -8.87 1.34
CA SER A 298 -21.30 -8.04 2.03
C SER A 298 -21.54 -6.70 1.30
N THR A 299 -20.48 -5.99 0.92
CA THR A 299 -20.53 -4.75 0.13
C THR A 299 -21.16 -4.99 -1.25
N LEU A 300 -20.79 -6.08 -1.91
CA LEU A 300 -21.39 -6.50 -3.19
C LEU A 300 -22.90 -6.67 -3.05
N ARG A 301 -23.38 -7.42 -2.05
CA ARG A 301 -24.82 -7.67 -1.85
C ARG A 301 -25.59 -6.42 -1.44
N ALA A 302 -24.93 -5.46 -0.80
CA ALA A 302 -25.52 -4.18 -0.47
C ALA A 302 -25.72 -3.29 -1.71
N ALA A 303 -24.83 -3.37 -2.70
CA ALA A 303 -24.85 -2.51 -3.90
C ALA A 303 -25.50 -3.16 -5.14
N VAL A 304 -25.41 -4.48 -5.28
CA VAL A 304 -25.81 -5.24 -6.47
C VAL A 304 -26.94 -6.21 -6.14
N HIS A 305 -28.05 -6.08 -6.87
CA HIS A 305 -29.28 -6.84 -6.67
C HIS A 305 -29.65 -7.72 -7.87
N ASP A 306 -28.69 -8.04 -8.74
CA ASP A 306 -28.89 -9.02 -9.81
C ASP A 306 -29.24 -10.39 -9.20
N GLU A 307 -30.28 -11.04 -9.74
CA GLU A 307 -30.72 -12.37 -9.33
C GLU A 307 -30.97 -13.27 -10.55
N PRO A 308 -30.19 -14.36 -10.75
CA PRO A 308 -29.01 -14.72 -9.96
C PRO A 308 -27.85 -13.72 -10.15
N LEU A 309 -26.97 -13.60 -9.15
CA LEU A 309 -25.69 -12.90 -9.33
C LEU A 309 -24.88 -13.58 -10.43
N SER A 310 -24.36 -12.77 -11.35
CA SER A 310 -23.57 -13.22 -12.50
C SER A 310 -22.55 -12.16 -12.91
N ARG A 311 -21.42 -12.59 -13.49
CA ARG A 311 -20.39 -11.71 -14.08
C ARG A 311 -20.98 -10.77 -15.14
N ASP A 312 -22.00 -11.24 -15.84
CA ASP A 312 -22.66 -10.54 -16.94
C ASP A 312 -23.94 -9.82 -16.48
N GLY A 313 -24.16 -9.78 -15.15
CA GLY A 313 -25.32 -9.15 -14.52
C GLY A 313 -25.38 -7.66 -14.82
N ALA A 314 -26.58 -7.15 -15.10
CA ALA A 314 -26.77 -5.78 -15.58
C ALA A 314 -26.33 -4.72 -14.55
N GLN A 315 -26.41 -5.03 -13.25
CA GLN A 315 -25.91 -4.14 -12.22
C GLN A 315 -24.41 -4.35 -11.99
N LEU A 316 -23.94 -5.59 -11.85
CA LEU A 316 -22.53 -5.85 -11.56
C LEU A 316 -21.57 -5.25 -12.59
N VAL A 317 -21.93 -5.29 -13.88
CA VAL A 317 -21.08 -4.73 -14.95
C VAL A 317 -20.84 -3.22 -14.81
N VAL A 318 -21.75 -2.49 -14.17
CA VAL A 318 -21.59 -1.05 -13.90
C VAL A 318 -20.48 -0.79 -12.88
N HIS A 319 -20.23 -1.75 -12.00
CA HIS A 319 -19.21 -1.71 -10.95
C HIS A 319 -17.83 -2.21 -11.42
N GLN A 320 -17.63 -2.45 -12.72
CA GLN A 320 -16.31 -2.70 -13.30
C GLN A 320 -15.91 -1.53 -14.22
N LYS A 321 -14.81 -0.85 -13.89
CA LYS A 321 -14.33 0.34 -14.60
C LYS A 321 -12.99 0.16 -15.30
N ALA A 322 -12.24 -0.89 -14.97
CA ALA A 322 -11.03 -1.21 -15.71
C ALA A 322 -11.39 -1.68 -17.12
N ASP A 323 -10.65 -1.19 -18.11
CA ASP A 323 -10.79 -1.66 -19.48
C ASP A 323 -10.56 -3.19 -19.54
N ASN A 324 -11.50 -3.90 -20.17
CA ASN A 324 -11.58 -5.36 -20.17
C ASN A 324 -11.42 -6.00 -18.77
N GLY A 325 -11.93 -5.37 -17.71
CA GLY A 325 -11.66 -5.77 -16.32
C GLY A 325 -12.09 -7.20 -15.97
N PHE A 326 -13.26 -7.66 -16.43
CA PHE A 326 -13.67 -9.07 -16.22
C PHE A 326 -12.75 -10.05 -16.95
N GLY A 327 -12.31 -9.70 -18.16
CA GLY A 327 -11.34 -10.52 -18.89
C GLY A 327 -9.99 -10.60 -18.19
N LYS A 328 -9.53 -9.49 -17.59
CA LYS A 328 -8.29 -9.44 -16.78
C LYS A 328 -8.40 -10.31 -15.52
N LEU A 329 -9.52 -10.20 -14.79
CA LEU A 329 -9.79 -11.06 -13.63
C LEU A 329 -9.81 -12.54 -14.00
N GLN A 330 -10.47 -12.89 -15.11
CA GLN A 330 -10.53 -14.27 -15.57
C GLN A 330 -9.13 -14.80 -15.95
N ARG A 331 -8.36 -14.05 -16.76
CA ARG A 331 -6.98 -14.43 -17.09
C ARG A 331 -6.12 -14.65 -15.84
N GLY A 332 -6.32 -13.81 -14.83
CA GLY A 332 -5.63 -13.90 -13.55
C GLY A 332 -5.93 -15.20 -12.81
N ILE A 333 -7.15 -15.73 -12.87
CA ILE A 333 -7.49 -17.00 -12.18
C ILE A 333 -7.27 -18.25 -13.05
N ASP A 334 -7.33 -18.12 -14.38
CA ASP A 334 -7.22 -19.23 -15.34
C ASP A 334 -5.90 -20.01 -15.20
N ASN A 335 -4.82 -19.34 -14.84
CA ASN A 335 -3.53 -19.99 -14.65
C ASN A 335 -3.43 -20.71 -13.31
N HIS A 336 -4.18 -20.28 -12.29
CA HIS A 336 -3.94 -20.69 -10.91
C HIS A 336 -4.97 -21.66 -10.35
N PHE A 337 -6.23 -21.57 -10.77
CA PHE A 337 -7.35 -22.32 -10.20
C PHE A 337 -8.10 -23.13 -11.28
N PRO A 338 -8.79 -24.22 -10.90
CA PRO A 338 -9.85 -24.79 -11.73
C PRO A 338 -10.94 -23.76 -12.07
N GLU A 339 -11.72 -23.99 -13.14
CA GLU A 339 -12.83 -23.10 -13.48
C GLU A 339 -13.83 -23.06 -12.32
N PRO A 340 -14.15 -21.86 -11.78
CA PRO A 340 -15.07 -21.76 -10.66
C PRO A 340 -16.48 -22.29 -11.01
N VAL A 341 -17.05 -23.12 -10.14
CA VAL A 341 -18.34 -23.79 -10.38
C VAL A 341 -19.56 -22.86 -10.33
N ASP A 342 -19.44 -21.73 -9.63
CA ASP A 342 -20.47 -20.69 -9.56
C ASP A 342 -19.86 -19.29 -9.31
N PHE A 343 -20.73 -18.28 -9.25
CA PHE A 343 -20.32 -16.89 -9.00
C PHE A 343 -19.60 -16.70 -7.66
N ARG A 344 -19.94 -17.47 -6.63
CA ARG A 344 -19.35 -17.34 -5.30
C ARG A 344 -17.94 -17.92 -5.26
N HIS A 345 -17.70 -19.03 -5.97
CA HIS A 345 -16.36 -19.56 -6.17
C HIS A 345 -15.53 -18.62 -7.05
N TRP A 346 -16.12 -17.98 -8.07
CA TRP A 346 -15.44 -16.97 -8.86
C TRP A 346 -15.04 -15.75 -8.03
N HIS A 347 -15.94 -15.26 -7.17
CA HIS A 347 -15.66 -14.17 -6.22
C HIS A 347 -14.50 -14.54 -5.29
N TRP A 348 -14.52 -15.75 -4.73
CA TRP A 348 -13.44 -16.23 -3.87
C TRP A 348 -12.11 -16.36 -4.62
N ALA A 349 -12.10 -17.03 -5.79
CA ALA A 349 -10.90 -17.22 -6.60
C ALA A 349 -10.24 -15.88 -6.98
N THR A 350 -11.04 -14.88 -7.35
CA THR A 350 -10.52 -13.55 -7.73
C THR A 350 -9.97 -12.77 -6.52
N GLN A 351 -10.63 -12.79 -5.36
CA GLN A 351 -10.06 -12.19 -4.15
C GLN A 351 -8.80 -12.90 -3.66
N LEU A 352 -8.77 -14.23 -3.72
CA LEU A 352 -7.60 -15.02 -3.36
C LEU A 352 -6.43 -14.75 -4.31
N ASN A 353 -6.70 -14.62 -5.62
CA ASN A 353 -5.68 -14.26 -6.59
C ASN A 353 -5.10 -12.88 -6.34
N GLN A 354 -5.95 -11.88 -6.05
CA GLN A 354 -5.49 -10.55 -5.63
C GLN A 354 -4.59 -10.64 -4.39
N ALA A 355 -4.98 -11.41 -3.38
CA ALA A 355 -4.17 -11.58 -2.17
C ALA A 355 -2.81 -12.23 -2.46
N ARG A 356 -2.78 -13.29 -3.27
CA ARG A 356 -1.52 -13.93 -3.70
C ARG A 356 -0.64 -12.98 -4.50
N ALA A 357 -1.21 -12.17 -5.38
CA ALA A 357 -0.49 -11.19 -6.18
C ALA A 357 0.19 -10.13 -5.30
N PHE A 358 -0.54 -9.53 -4.34
CA PHE A 358 0.04 -8.57 -3.41
C PHE A 358 1.13 -9.20 -2.53
N HIS A 359 0.87 -10.38 -1.97
CA HIS A 359 1.88 -11.08 -1.17
C HIS A 359 3.14 -11.33 -1.99
N PHE A 360 3.01 -11.82 -3.23
CA PHE A 360 4.13 -12.14 -4.10
C PHE A 360 4.93 -10.88 -4.50
N GLY A 361 4.26 -9.85 -5.00
CA GLY A 361 4.91 -8.61 -5.47
C GLY A 361 5.62 -7.87 -4.34
N ILE A 362 4.95 -7.63 -3.21
CA ILE A 362 5.56 -6.96 -2.05
C ILE A 362 6.74 -7.79 -1.54
N SER A 363 6.57 -9.11 -1.41
CA SER A 363 7.64 -9.99 -0.92
C SER A 363 8.84 -10.00 -1.86
N HIS A 364 8.60 -10.01 -3.17
CA HIS A 364 9.65 -9.93 -4.19
C HIS A 364 10.47 -8.66 -4.02
N PHE A 365 9.83 -7.48 -4.12
CA PHE A 365 10.51 -6.18 -4.07
C PHE A 365 11.27 -5.96 -2.76
N ARG A 366 10.67 -6.30 -1.62
CA ARG A 366 11.38 -6.24 -0.33
C ARG A 366 12.55 -7.22 -0.25
N SER A 367 12.49 -8.36 -0.91
CA SER A 367 13.61 -9.31 -0.97
C SER A 367 14.76 -8.86 -1.87
N LEU A 368 14.61 -7.74 -2.58
CA LEU A 368 15.67 -7.09 -3.35
C LEU A 368 16.43 -6.04 -2.53
N GLN A 369 16.02 -5.76 -1.28
CA GLN A 369 16.69 -4.76 -0.45
C GLN A 369 18.20 -5.05 -0.30
N PRO A 370 19.08 -4.04 -0.46
CA PRO A 370 18.79 -2.60 -0.56
C PRO A 370 18.63 -2.05 -2.00
N LEU A 371 18.51 -2.88 -3.04
CA LEU A 371 18.31 -2.42 -4.42
C LEU A 371 16.98 -1.68 -4.58
N CYS A 372 15.90 -2.31 -4.13
CA CYS A 372 14.55 -1.76 -4.09
C CYS A 372 14.26 -1.23 -2.68
N THR A 373 14.01 0.07 -2.56
CA THR A 373 13.82 0.72 -1.25
C THR A 373 12.37 1.10 -0.94
N GLY A 374 11.45 0.86 -1.88
CA GLY A 374 10.04 1.13 -1.68
C GLY A 374 9.14 0.19 -2.48
N SER A 375 8.02 -0.20 -1.87
CA SER A 375 6.92 -0.91 -2.52
C SER A 375 5.59 -0.29 -2.09
N VAL A 376 4.94 0.40 -3.02
CA VAL A 376 3.68 1.14 -2.82
C VAL A 376 2.61 0.53 -3.71
N ILE A 377 1.65 -0.19 -3.11
CA ILE A 377 0.62 -0.87 -3.90
C ILE A 377 -0.42 0.12 -4.42
N TRP A 378 -0.97 -0.16 -5.60
CA TRP A 378 -2.22 0.40 -6.07
C TRP A 378 -3.34 -0.60 -5.72
N GLN A 379 -4.23 -0.31 -4.77
CA GLN A 379 -4.41 0.92 -3.97
C GLN A 379 -4.94 0.57 -2.55
N LEU A 380 -5.03 1.53 -1.63
CA LEU A 380 -5.59 1.29 -0.28
C LEU A 380 -7.11 1.10 -0.32
N ASN A 381 -7.81 2.16 -0.74
CA ASN A 381 -9.23 2.39 -0.48
C ASN A 381 -10.06 2.51 -1.77
N ASP A 382 -11.39 2.52 -1.67
CA ASP A 382 -12.35 2.73 -2.76
C ASP A 382 -13.31 3.89 -2.44
N CYS A 383 -13.64 4.73 -3.43
CA CYS A 383 -14.56 5.85 -3.25
C CYS A 383 -16.06 5.50 -3.38
N TRP A 384 -16.36 4.27 -3.80
CA TRP A 384 -17.71 3.74 -4.02
C TRP A 384 -17.67 2.21 -4.18
N PRO A 385 -18.79 1.47 -4.07
CA PRO A 385 -18.78 0.02 -4.27
C PRO A 385 -18.31 -0.31 -5.68
N VAL A 386 -17.20 -1.02 -5.83
CA VAL A 386 -16.59 -1.26 -7.15
C VAL A 386 -15.72 -2.52 -7.13
N ILE A 387 -15.45 -3.07 -8.32
CA ILE A 387 -14.36 -4.03 -8.53
C ILE A 387 -13.11 -3.22 -8.88
N SER A 388 -12.10 -3.26 -8.01
CA SER A 388 -10.90 -2.42 -8.10
C SER A 388 -9.66 -3.13 -7.56
N TRP A 389 -8.54 -2.42 -7.49
CA TRP A 389 -7.31 -2.89 -6.87
C TRP A 389 -7.21 -2.60 -5.38
N ALA A 390 -8.23 -2.00 -4.75
CA ALA A 390 -8.19 -1.64 -3.34
C ALA A 390 -7.90 -2.88 -2.46
N VAL A 391 -7.39 -2.68 -1.25
CA VAL A 391 -7.30 -3.74 -0.23
C VAL A 391 -8.35 -3.56 0.88
N VAL A 392 -8.90 -2.35 1.01
CA VAL A 392 -10.07 -2.02 1.82
C VAL A 392 -11.15 -1.47 0.90
N ASP A 393 -12.34 -2.05 0.90
CA ASP A 393 -13.42 -1.59 0.02
C ASP A 393 -14.14 -0.34 0.56
N SER A 394 -15.06 0.22 -0.23
CA SER A 394 -15.78 1.46 0.10
C SER A 394 -16.66 1.40 1.35
N ALA A 395 -16.95 0.20 1.87
CA ALA A 395 -17.68 0.02 3.12
C ALA A 395 -16.73 -0.09 4.34
N GLY A 396 -15.42 0.03 4.11
CA GLY A 396 -14.39 -0.15 5.14
C GLY A 396 -14.07 -1.61 5.43
N VAL A 397 -14.44 -2.55 4.56
CA VAL A 397 -14.15 -3.98 4.78
C VAL A 397 -12.74 -4.30 4.28
N ARG A 398 -11.87 -4.76 5.20
CA ARG A 398 -10.55 -5.30 4.88
C ARG A 398 -10.71 -6.59 4.07
N LYS A 399 -10.31 -6.57 2.79
CA LYS A 399 -10.34 -7.74 1.90
C LYS A 399 -9.18 -8.70 2.21
N PRO A 400 -9.20 -9.95 1.72
CA PRO A 400 -8.05 -10.86 1.83
C PRO A 400 -6.72 -10.23 1.39
N GLY A 401 -6.74 -9.38 0.37
CA GLY A 401 -5.58 -8.60 -0.08
C GLY A 401 -4.93 -7.73 1.00
N TRP A 402 -5.71 -7.20 1.95
CA TRP A 402 -5.18 -6.42 3.07
C TRP A 402 -4.36 -7.29 4.04
N TYR A 403 -4.83 -8.51 4.32
CA TYR A 403 -4.10 -9.44 5.19
C TYR A 403 -2.81 -9.91 4.51
N ALA A 404 -2.86 -10.21 3.21
CA ALA A 404 -1.68 -10.55 2.43
C ALA A 404 -0.63 -9.41 2.43
N MET A 405 -1.08 -8.17 2.25
CA MET A 405 -0.23 -6.98 2.37
C MET A 405 0.39 -6.88 3.76
N ARG A 406 -0.41 -7.03 4.83
CA ARG A 406 0.05 -6.99 6.22
C ARG A 406 1.13 -8.02 6.49
N HIS A 407 0.95 -9.28 6.05
CA HIS A 407 1.95 -10.33 6.18
C HIS A 407 3.23 -9.99 5.42
N ALA A 408 3.09 -9.50 4.18
CA ALA A 408 4.21 -9.10 3.35
C ALA A 408 4.87 -7.79 3.81
N HIS A 409 4.37 -7.13 4.86
CA HIS A 409 4.95 -5.95 5.51
C HIS A 409 5.53 -6.23 6.91
N GLU A 410 5.53 -7.48 7.39
CA GLU A 410 6.17 -7.89 8.65
C GLU A 410 7.65 -7.49 8.67
N ASP A 411 8.16 -6.99 9.80
CA ASP A 411 9.51 -6.40 9.89
C ASP A 411 10.63 -7.40 9.58
N ARG A 412 10.38 -8.69 9.82
CA ARG A 412 11.20 -9.80 9.36
C ARG A 412 10.31 -10.79 8.63
N MET A 413 10.77 -11.28 7.49
CA MET A 413 10.03 -12.27 6.71
C MET A 413 10.96 -13.24 5.99
N LEU A 414 10.43 -14.42 5.70
CA LEU A 414 11.02 -15.38 4.77
C LEU A 414 10.26 -15.31 3.44
N VAL A 415 10.98 -15.46 2.33
CA VAL A 415 10.40 -15.47 0.98
C VAL A 415 10.93 -16.69 0.24
N LEU A 416 10.02 -17.47 -0.33
CA LEU A 416 10.33 -18.58 -1.23
C LEU A 416 9.79 -18.25 -2.62
N GLN A 417 10.69 -18.18 -3.60
CA GLN A 417 10.36 -17.87 -4.99
C GLN A 417 11.13 -18.80 -5.94
N PRO A 418 10.62 -19.10 -7.14
CA PRO A 418 11.33 -19.91 -8.12
C PRO A 418 12.55 -19.14 -8.62
N ALA A 419 13.67 -19.83 -8.82
CA ALA A 419 14.93 -19.26 -9.33
C ALA A 419 15.37 -19.87 -10.68
N GLY A 420 14.48 -20.63 -11.33
CA GLY A 420 14.79 -21.40 -12.53
C GLY A 420 15.55 -22.71 -12.24
N GLU A 421 15.72 -23.53 -13.28
CA GLU A 421 16.57 -24.76 -13.26
C GLU A 421 16.32 -25.74 -12.09
N GLY A 422 15.08 -25.85 -11.61
CA GLY A 422 14.76 -26.72 -10.47
C GLY A 422 15.27 -26.19 -9.12
N LYS A 423 15.44 -24.87 -9.01
CA LYS A 423 15.84 -24.18 -7.78
C LYS A 423 14.78 -23.19 -7.32
N ALA A 424 14.80 -22.91 -6.02
CA ALA A 424 14.09 -21.81 -5.40
C ALA A 424 15.08 -20.89 -4.69
N ARG A 425 14.78 -19.60 -4.72
CA ARG A 425 15.42 -18.59 -3.88
C ARG A 425 14.70 -18.56 -2.54
N LEU A 426 15.44 -18.85 -1.47
CA LEU A 426 15.03 -18.63 -0.09
C LEU A 426 15.69 -17.35 0.40
N ALA A 427 14.91 -16.28 0.58
CA ALA A 427 15.39 -15.02 1.10
C ALA A 427 14.87 -14.77 2.53
N ALA A 428 15.72 -14.21 3.36
CA ALA A 428 15.38 -13.65 4.66
C ALA A 428 15.52 -12.13 4.58
N VAL A 429 14.46 -11.41 4.94
CA VAL A 429 14.39 -9.94 4.89
C VAL A 429 14.34 -9.39 6.31
N ASN A 430 15.11 -8.34 6.58
CA ASN A 430 15.22 -7.70 7.89
C ASN A 430 15.14 -6.17 7.75
N ASN A 431 14.00 -5.59 8.13
CA ASN A 431 13.79 -4.14 8.12
C ASN A 431 14.09 -3.47 9.47
N LEU A 432 14.55 -4.24 10.46
CA LEU A 432 14.96 -3.70 11.75
C LEU A 432 16.40 -3.16 11.69
N ARG A 433 16.75 -2.37 12.71
CA ARG A 433 18.08 -1.73 12.85
C ARG A 433 19.14 -2.63 13.47
N GLU A 434 18.76 -3.83 13.88
CA GLU A 434 19.64 -4.83 14.46
C GLU A 434 19.86 -5.99 13.47
N PRO A 435 21.05 -6.61 13.45
CA PRO A 435 21.29 -7.79 12.63
C PRO A 435 20.38 -8.94 13.09
N TRP A 436 19.95 -9.76 12.13
CA TRP A 436 19.12 -10.93 12.39
C TRP A 436 19.89 -12.20 12.06
N HIS A 437 20.22 -12.97 13.09
CA HIS A 437 20.76 -14.32 12.96
C HIS A 437 19.64 -15.32 13.22
N THR A 438 19.36 -16.17 12.25
CA THR A 438 18.22 -17.08 12.34
C THR A 438 18.54 -18.46 11.80
N ARG A 439 17.90 -19.45 12.43
CA ARG A 439 17.91 -20.83 11.99
C ARG A 439 16.61 -21.11 11.23
N VAL A 440 16.73 -21.25 9.91
CA VAL A 440 15.60 -21.58 9.05
C VAL A 440 15.44 -23.09 8.95
N ARG A 441 14.24 -23.59 9.26
CA ARG A 441 13.81 -24.97 8.97
C ARG A 441 13.16 -24.97 7.60
N LEU A 442 13.77 -25.69 6.65
CA LEU A 442 13.26 -25.83 5.28
C LEU A 442 12.58 -27.19 5.14
N GLY A 443 11.27 -27.17 4.93
CA GLY A 443 10.42 -28.34 4.78
C GLY A 443 10.10 -28.64 3.32
N ARG A 444 10.01 -29.92 2.97
CA ARG A 444 9.50 -30.40 1.67
C ARG A 444 8.41 -31.43 1.90
N GLY A 445 7.26 -31.21 1.30
CA GLY A 445 6.09 -32.09 1.43
C GLY A 445 5.30 -32.20 0.13
N LEU A 446 4.22 -32.97 0.17
CA LEU A 446 3.29 -33.16 -0.95
C LEU A 446 1.88 -32.74 -0.57
N ARG A 447 1.10 -32.17 -1.49
CA ARG A 447 -0.24 -31.63 -1.19
C ARG A 447 -1.21 -32.71 -0.73
N HIS A 448 -1.10 -33.91 -1.33
CA HIS A 448 -2.04 -35.01 -1.13
C HIS A 448 -1.58 -36.03 -0.07
N GLY A 449 -0.67 -35.63 0.82
CA GLY A 449 -0.26 -36.41 2.00
C GLY A 449 1.23 -36.73 2.05
N GLY A 450 1.62 -37.54 3.04
CA GLY A 450 3.04 -37.83 3.30
C GLY A 450 3.66 -36.92 4.36
N GLU A 451 4.79 -37.34 4.91
CA GLU A 451 5.52 -36.57 5.92
C GLU A 451 6.32 -35.43 5.29
N VAL A 452 6.35 -34.28 5.95
CA VAL A 452 7.25 -33.19 5.57
C VAL A 452 8.66 -33.56 6.02
N THR A 453 9.59 -33.61 5.06
CA THR A 453 11.01 -33.77 5.34
C THR A 453 11.64 -32.41 5.63
N TRP A 454 12.44 -32.32 6.68
CA TRP A 454 13.02 -31.07 7.15
C TRP A 454 14.54 -31.08 7.08
N GLU A 455 15.10 -29.97 6.63
CA GLU A 455 16.51 -29.62 6.83
C GLU A 455 16.63 -28.26 7.50
N THR A 456 17.86 -27.87 7.82
CA THR A 456 18.13 -26.64 8.56
C THR A 456 19.26 -25.86 7.90
N LEU A 457 19.06 -24.56 7.82
CA LEU A 457 20.00 -23.59 7.26
C LEU A 457 20.14 -22.45 8.28
N ASP A 458 21.36 -21.96 8.51
CA ASP A 458 21.56 -20.76 9.32
C ASP A 458 21.76 -19.57 8.37
N LEU A 459 20.99 -18.50 8.55
CA LEU A 459 21.07 -17.26 7.79
C LEU A 459 21.43 -16.11 8.72
N SER A 460 22.20 -15.15 8.20
CA SER A 460 22.51 -13.89 8.87
C SER A 460 22.15 -12.76 7.93
N VAL A 461 21.36 -11.81 8.41
CA VAL A 461 20.86 -10.68 7.62
C VAL A 461 21.26 -9.40 8.33
N GLU A 462 21.92 -8.50 7.61
CA GLU A 462 22.29 -7.18 8.15
C GLU A 462 21.03 -6.32 8.38
N PRO A 463 21.11 -5.26 9.20
CA PRO A 463 20.05 -4.27 9.32
C PRO A 463 19.59 -3.74 7.96
N ALA A 464 18.29 -3.48 7.81
CA ALA A 464 17.71 -2.83 6.62
C ALA A 464 18.09 -3.51 5.28
N SER A 465 18.18 -4.85 5.27
CA SER A 465 18.70 -5.61 4.12
C SER A 465 18.01 -6.97 3.95
N SER A 466 18.42 -7.70 2.91
CA SER A 466 18.02 -9.07 2.69
C SER A 466 19.23 -9.97 2.43
N THR A 467 19.10 -11.26 2.72
CA THR A 467 20.07 -12.29 2.36
C THR A 467 19.34 -13.48 1.79
N ALA A 468 19.85 -14.03 0.68
CA ALA A 468 19.20 -15.14 -0.01
C ALA A 468 20.17 -16.25 -0.35
N VAL A 469 19.66 -17.47 -0.37
CA VAL A 469 20.36 -18.68 -0.80
C VAL A 469 19.51 -19.44 -1.80
N GLU A 470 20.15 -20.17 -2.70
CA GLU A 470 19.46 -21.12 -3.58
C GLU A 470 19.27 -22.45 -2.85
N VAL A 471 18.07 -23.00 -2.98
CA VAL A 471 17.71 -24.32 -2.44
C VAL A 471 17.08 -25.17 -3.54
N ALA A 472 17.20 -26.49 -3.41
CA ALA A 472 16.58 -27.41 -4.37
C ALA A 472 15.05 -27.29 -4.32
N LEU A 473 14.44 -26.99 -5.47
CA LEU A 473 13.00 -27.01 -5.68
C LEU A 473 12.61 -28.39 -6.19
N PRO A 474 11.69 -29.11 -5.51
CA PRO A 474 11.22 -30.40 -5.99
C PRO A 474 10.61 -30.27 -7.40
N LEU A 475 10.85 -31.27 -8.25
CA LEU A 475 10.35 -31.29 -9.62
C LEU A 475 8.95 -31.88 -9.74
N GLU A 476 8.47 -32.58 -8.71
CA GLU A 476 7.13 -33.16 -8.71
C GLU A 476 6.09 -32.06 -8.57
N ALA A 477 5.06 -32.07 -9.42
CA ALA A 477 3.99 -31.06 -9.41
C ALA A 477 3.21 -31.03 -8.09
N ASP A 478 3.10 -32.16 -7.41
CA ASP A 478 2.40 -32.26 -6.12
C ASP A 478 3.21 -31.70 -4.93
N SER A 479 4.45 -31.29 -5.16
CA SER A 479 5.34 -30.84 -4.08
C SER A 479 5.11 -29.40 -3.64
N PHE A 480 5.55 -29.11 -2.42
CA PHE A 480 5.71 -27.76 -1.92
C PHE A 480 6.91 -27.63 -0.99
N LEU A 481 7.38 -26.40 -0.84
CA LEU A 481 8.40 -25.97 0.09
C LEU A 481 7.76 -25.16 1.23
N LEU A 482 8.26 -25.34 2.45
CA LEU A 482 7.99 -24.44 3.57
C LEU A 482 9.31 -23.92 4.13
N ALA A 483 9.35 -22.67 4.57
CA ALA A 483 10.46 -22.16 5.37
C ALA A 483 9.92 -21.57 6.68
N GLU A 484 10.47 -22.00 7.80
CA GLU A 484 10.09 -21.53 9.14
C GLU A 484 11.31 -20.99 9.89
N ALA A 485 11.12 -19.88 10.59
CA ALA A 485 12.09 -19.30 11.51
C ALA A 485 11.37 -18.79 12.76
N ASP A 486 12.10 -18.67 13.87
CA ASP A 486 11.51 -18.18 15.12
C ASP A 486 11.03 -16.72 14.97
N GLY A 487 9.83 -16.44 15.48
CA GLY A 487 9.21 -15.12 15.44
C GLY A 487 8.81 -14.61 14.04
N VAL A 488 8.80 -15.47 13.01
CA VAL A 488 8.46 -15.07 11.63
C VAL A 488 7.40 -16.00 11.05
N ARG A 489 6.47 -15.45 10.25
CA ARG A 489 5.48 -16.24 9.52
C ARG A 489 6.15 -17.22 8.57
N ARG A 490 5.61 -18.44 8.48
CA ARG A 490 6.11 -19.44 7.51
C ARG A 490 5.95 -18.93 6.08
N ALA A 491 6.97 -19.12 5.25
CA ALA A 491 6.86 -18.96 3.81
C ALA A 491 6.46 -20.30 3.19
N VAL A 492 5.59 -20.29 2.19
CA VAL A 492 5.16 -21.50 1.48
C VAL A 492 5.24 -21.27 -0.01
N TRP A 493 5.83 -22.21 -0.74
CA TRP A 493 5.87 -22.19 -2.19
C TRP A 493 5.45 -23.54 -2.75
N PHE A 494 4.45 -23.53 -3.63
CA PHE A 494 3.98 -24.73 -4.32
C PHE A 494 4.65 -24.83 -5.69
N THR A 495 5.10 -26.02 -6.08
CA THR A 495 5.91 -26.22 -7.30
C THR A 495 5.09 -26.10 -8.59
N SER A 496 3.76 -26.13 -8.48
CA SER A 496 2.80 -25.99 -9.56
C SER A 496 1.61 -25.16 -9.09
N THR A 497 0.69 -24.85 -9.99
CA THR A 497 -0.54 -24.14 -9.66
C THR A 497 -1.58 -25.06 -9.01
N ASP A 498 -2.65 -24.52 -8.41
CA ASP A 498 -3.74 -25.35 -7.88
C ASP A 498 -4.55 -26.01 -9.00
N ARG A 499 -4.56 -25.41 -10.19
CA ARG A 499 -5.11 -25.99 -11.41
C ARG A 499 -4.37 -27.25 -11.86
N GLU A 500 -3.03 -27.23 -11.80
CA GLU A 500 -2.21 -28.31 -12.35
C GLU A 500 -2.15 -29.56 -11.46
N ALA A 501 -1.99 -29.36 -10.15
CA ALA A 501 -1.83 -30.48 -9.20
C ALA A 501 -3.06 -30.71 -8.31
N GLY A 502 -4.02 -29.79 -8.28
CA GLY A 502 -5.17 -29.88 -7.38
C GLY A 502 -4.81 -29.64 -5.91
N LEU A 503 -5.82 -29.75 -5.05
CA LEU A 503 -5.70 -29.76 -3.60
C LEU A 503 -6.65 -30.83 -3.03
N PRO A 504 -6.34 -31.42 -1.86
CA PRO A 504 -7.27 -32.35 -1.22
C PRO A 504 -8.57 -31.64 -0.84
N ALA A 505 -9.70 -32.36 -0.91
CA ALA A 505 -10.98 -31.82 -0.45
C ALA A 505 -10.87 -31.34 1.02
N PRO A 506 -11.38 -30.15 1.35
CA PRO A 506 -11.16 -29.54 2.66
C PRO A 506 -11.73 -30.41 3.78
N GLN A 507 -10.86 -30.79 4.73
CA GLN A 507 -11.23 -31.55 5.91
C GLN A 507 -10.55 -30.95 7.14
N ALA A 508 -11.35 -30.55 8.11
CA ALA A 508 -10.90 -29.91 9.34
C ALA A 508 -11.82 -30.25 10.51
N GLN A 509 -11.29 -30.19 11.72
CA GLN A 509 -12.10 -30.04 12.94
C GLN A 509 -12.19 -28.55 13.25
N VAL A 510 -13.40 -28.04 13.44
CA VAL A 510 -13.63 -26.62 13.70
C VAL A 510 -14.43 -26.46 14.98
N SER A 511 -13.96 -25.59 15.88
CA SER A 511 -14.73 -25.13 17.04
C SER A 511 -14.97 -23.64 16.97
N VAL A 512 -16.14 -23.20 17.45
CA VAL A 512 -16.51 -21.79 17.55
C VAL A 512 -16.93 -21.51 18.98
N ASP A 513 -16.12 -20.75 19.69
CA ASP A 513 -16.34 -20.38 21.09
C ASP A 513 -16.66 -18.90 21.19
N ARG A 514 -17.68 -18.56 21.97
CA ARG A 514 -17.97 -17.14 22.28
C ARG A 514 -16.87 -16.59 23.20
N VAL A 515 -16.38 -15.40 22.88
CA VAL A 515 -15.42 -14.64 23.69
C VAL A 515 -15.92 -13.22 23.90
N GLU A 516 -15.22 -12.43 24.72
CA GLU A 516 -15.55 -11.02 24.88
C GLU A 516 -15.44 -10.29 23.52
N GLY A 517 -16.49 -9.58 23.13
CA GLY A 517 -16.53 -8.80 21.89
C GLY A 517 -16.66 -9.61 20.59
N GLY A 518 -16.90 -10.93 20.65
CA GLY A 518 -17.17 -11.74 19.46
C GLY A 518 -16.92 -13.24 19.65
N TYR A 519 -16.14 -13.85 18.76
CA TYR A 519 -15.97 -15.30 18.65
C TYR A 519 -14.52 -15.70 18.42
N ARG A 520 -14.13 -16.87 18.94
CA ARG A 520 -12.89 -17.56 18.63
C ARG A 520 -13.21 -18.76 17.75
N VAL A 521 -12.62 -18.83 16.57
CA VAL A 521 -12.75 -19.95 15.63
C VAL A 521 -11.42 -20.70 15.60
N GLN A 522 -11.41 -21.94 16.06
CA GLN A 522 -10.21 -22.80 15.99
C GLN A 522 -10.40 -23.83 14.89
N VAL A 523 -9.40 -23.95 14.01
CA VAL A 523 -9.43 -24.85 12.85
C VAL A 523 -8.23 -25.77 12.92
N THR A 524 -8.46 -27.05 13.16
CA THR A 524 -7.44 -28.11 13.12
C THR A 524 -7.53 -28.87 11.80
N ALA A 525 -6.48 -28.78 10.99
CA ALA A 525 -6.44 -29.36 9.67
C ALA A 525 -6.33 -30.89 9.72
N GLN A 526 -7.15 -31.62 8.96
CA GLN A 526 -7.01 -33.07 8.78
C GLN A 526 -6.26 -33.44 7.49
N VAL A 527 -6.30 -32.53 6.51
CA VAL A 527 -5.52 -32.54 5.27
C VAL A 527 -4.74 -31.23 5.16
N LEU A 528 -3.88 -31.06 4.16
CA LEU A 528 -3.32 -29.73 3.87
C LEU A 528 -4.47 -28.75 3.59
N LEU A 529 -4.54 -27.67 4.35
CA LEU A 529 -5.44 -26.54 4.08
C LEU A 529 -4.60 -25.35 3.65
N ARG A 530 -4.76 -24.90 2.41
CA ARG A 530 -4.01 -23.79 1.83
C ARG A 530 -4.82 -22.50 1.87
N ASP A 531 -4.20 -21.41 2.31
CA ASP A 531 -4.79 -20.05 2.35
C ASP A 531 -6.13 -19.98 3.09
N LEU A 532 -6.21 -20.61 4.27
CA LEU A 532 -7.41 -20.62 5.12
C LEU A 532 -7.78 -19.19 5.54
N ALA A 533 -9.02 -18.79 5.23
CA ALA A 533 -9.56 -17.45 5.45
C ALA A 533 -10.99 -17.52 6.04
N LEU A 534 -11.38 -16.46 6.74
CA LEU A 534 -12.65 -16.37 7.44
C LEU A 534 -13.38 -15.07 7.08
N THR A 535 -14.24 -15.07 6.07
CA THR A 535 -14.95 -13.86 5.61
C THR A 535 -16.22 -13.61 6.45
N ALA A 536 -16.01 -13.29 7.73
CA ALA A 536 -17.08 -13.15 8.72
C ALA A 536 -18.08 -12.02 8.43
N ASP A 537 -17.66 -11.00 7.68
CA ASP A 537 -18.50 -9.87 7.29
C ASP A 537 -19.77 -10.28 6.53
N GLU A 538 -19.74 -11.43 5.84
CA GLU A 538 -20.86 -11.95 5.05
C GLU A 538 -22.11 -12.27 5.88
N VAL A 539 -21.90 -12.69 7.12
CA VAL A 539 -22.96 -13.08 8.05
C VAL A 539 -23.05 -12.13 9.24
N MET A 540 -22.02 -11.32 9.43
CA MET A 540 -21.86 -10.39 10.53
C MET A 540 -21.31 -9.05 10.00
N PRO A 541 -22.16 -8.19 9.39
CA PRO A 541 -21.70 -6.92 8.85
C PRO A 541 -20.94 -6.07 9.89
N GLY A 542 -19.79 -5.53 9.50
CA GLY A 542 -18.87 -4.81 10.38
C GLY A 542 -17.96 -5.71 11.23
N ALA A 543 -17.97 -7.03 11.01
CA ALA A 543 -17.02 -7.93 11.64
C ALA A 543 -15.58 -7.70 11.17
N VAL A 544 -14.64 -7.84 12.09
CA VAL A 544 -13.20 -7.81 11.83
C VAL A 544 -12.59 -9.11 12.31
N VAL A 545 -11.74 -9.72 11.50
CA VAL A 545 -10.95 -10.89 11.86
C VAL A 545 -9.51 -10.46 12.11
N ASP A 546 -8.84 -11.06 13.09
CA ASP A 546 -7.47 -10.72 13.48
C ASP A 546 -6.40 -11.17 12.46
N ASP A 547 -6.61 -12.32 11.81
CA ASP A 547 -5.74 -12.88 10.79
C ASP A 547 -6.50 -13.72 9.73
N MET A 548 -5.89 -13.99 8.58
CA MET A 548 -6.41 -14.87 7.51
C MET A 548 -5.24 -15.47 6.71
N LEU A 549 -5.53 -16.19 5.62
CA LEU A 549 -4.57 -16.70 4.64
C LEU A 549 -3.49 -17.62 5.25
N VAL A 550 -3.89 -18.48 6.18
CA VAL A 550 -2.97 -19.41 6.87
C VAL A 550 -2.94 -20.74 6.13
N THR A 551 -1.74 -21.26 5.84
CA THR A 551 -1.58 -22.62 5.33
C THR A 551 -1.23 -23.58 6.47
N LEU A 552 -2.05 -24.63 6.64
CA LEU A 552 -1.94 -25.62 7.70
C LEU A 552 -1.62 -27.01 7.13
N LEU A 553 -0.63 -27.68 7.72
CA LEU A 553 -0.34 -29.09 7.53
C LEU A 553 -1.33 -29.95 8.34
N PRO A 554 -1.53 -31.23 7.98
CA PRO A 554 -2.34 -32.15 8.77
C PRO A 554 -1.91 -32.19 10.24
N GLY A 555 -2.86 -31.99 11.15
CA GLY A 555 -2.68 -31.95 12.60
C GLY A 555 -2.38 -30.55 13.17
N GLU A 556 -2.07 -29.56 12.33
CA GLU A 556 -1.84 -28.19 12.79
C GLU A 556 -3.16 -27.45 13.04
N THR A 557 -3.10 -26.44 13.91
CA THR A 557 -4.27 -25.65 14.31
C THR A 557 -4.02 -24.16 14.13
N ALA A 558 -4.93 -23.46 13.45
CA ALA A 558 -5.03 -22.00 13.47
C ALA A 558 -6.15 -21.57 14.43
N THR A 559 -6.02 -20.36 14.99
CA THR A 559 -7.08 -19.72 15.78
C THR A 559 -7.31 -18.32 15.24
N PHE A 560 -8.56 -18.01 14.92
CA PHE A 560 -9.01 -16.69 14.48
C PHE A 560 -9.91 -16.07 15.54
N THR A 561 -9.74 -14.79 15.79
CA THR A 561 -10.63 -13.97 16.63
C THR A 561 -11.47 -13.09 15.73
N VAL A 562 -12.78 -13.32 15.75
CA VAL A 562 -13.78 -12.47 15.09
C VAL A 562 -14.32 -11.49 16.11
N ARG A 563 -14.20 -10.19 15.84
CA ARG A 563 -14.84 -9.13 16.61
C ARG A 563 -16.03 -8.58 15.83
N GLY A 564 -17.17 -8.41 16.48
CA GLY A 564 -18.36 -7.89 15.81
C GLY A 564 -19.64 -8.15 16.61
N PRO A 565 -20.81 -7.84 16.01
CA PRO A 565 -22.09 -8.06 16.66
C PRO A 565 -22.37 -9.54 16.94
N GLU A 566 -23.30 -9.80 17.84
CA GLU A 566 -23.69 -11.17 18.18
C GLU A 566 -24.43 -11.86 17.02
N LEU A 567 -24.03 -13.10 16.72
CA LEU A 567 -24.74 -14.00 15.80
C LEU A 567 -25.79 -14.82 16.54
N ALA A 568 -26.93 -15.02 15.87
CA ALA A 568 -27.98 -15.95 16.31
C ALA A 568 -27.50 -17.41 16.28
N ASP A 569 -26.71 -17.78 15.26
CA ASP A 569 -26.09 -19.08 15.12
C ASP A 569 -24.59 -18.90 14.79
N PRO A 570 -23.69 -19.06 15.77
CA PRO A 570 -22.25 -18.95 15.54
C PRO A 570 -21.67 -20.08 14.68
N SER A 571 -22.38 -21.21 14.50
CA SER A 571 -21.85 -22.33 13.73
C SER A 571 -21.65 -22.02 12.25
N VAL A 572 -22.30 -20.96 11.74
CA VAL A 572 -22.10 -20.44 10.38
C VAL A 572 -20.66 -19.97 10.14
N LEU A 573 -19.89 -19.64 11.19
CA LEU A 573 -18.47 -19.28 11.10
C LEU A 573 -17.57 -20.50 10.85
N ALA A 574 -18.09 -21.72 10.95
CA ALA A 574 -17.31 -22.96 10.88
C ALA A 574 -17.35 -23.65 9.51
N SER A 575 -18.05 -23.08 8.53
CA SER A 575 -18.28 -23.73 7.24
C SER A 575 -18.25 -22.77 6.06
N TRP A 576 -18.10 -23.33 4.86
CA TRP A 576 -18.35 -22.61 3.61
C TRP A 576 -19.76 -21.98 3.65
N PRO A 577 -19.93 -20.73 3.21
CA PRO A 577 -18.92 -19.90 2.56
C PRO A 577 -18.07 -19.05 3.51
N VAL A 578 -18.36 -18.99 4.81
CA VAL A 578 -17.66 -18.07 5.72
C VAL A 578 -16.24 -18.53 6.01
N LEU A 579 -16.07 -19.78 6.43
CA LEU A 579 -14.76 -20.41 6.53
C LEU A 579 -14.43 -21.03 5.17
N ARG A 580 -13.32 -20.60 4.57
CA ARG A 580 -12.92 -21.01 3.23
C ARG A 580 -11.41 -21.17 3.11
N SER A 581 -10.95 -21.91 2.12
CA SER A 581 -9.55 -22.04 1.75
C SER A 581 -9.42 -22.19 0.23
N ALA A 582 -8.19 -22.25 -0.29
CA ALA A 582 -7.97 -22.58 -1.69
C ALA A 582 -8.51 -23.97 -2.06
N ASN A 583 -8.63 -24.87 -1.07
CA ASN A 583 -9.16 -26.23 -1.27
C ASN A 583 -10.64 -26.23 -1.68
N ASP A 584 -11.42 -25.21 -1.31
CA ASP A 584 -12.81 -25.07 -1.74
C ASP A 584 -12.93 -24.77 -3.24
N LEU A 585 -11.84 -24.35 -3.90
CA LEU A 585 -11.79 -24.11 -5.35
C LEU A 585 -11.37 -25.36 -6.14
N ALA A 586 -11.04 -26.46 -5.47
CA ALA A 586 -10.46 -27.64 -6.11
C ALA A 586 -11.48 -28.57 -6.79
N ASN A 587 -12.79 -28.38 -6.59
CA ASN A 587 -13.84 -29.26 -7.11
C ASN A 587 -15.05 -28.50 -7.68
#